data_AF-A0AAW0SYG1-F1
#
_entry.id   AF-A0AAW0SYG1-F1
#
_cell.length_a   1.000
_cell.length_b   1.000
_cell.length_c   1.000
_cell.angle_alpha   90.00
_cell.angle_beta   90.00
_cell.angle_gamma   90.00
#
_symmetry.space_group_name_H-M   'P 1'
#
loop_
_entity.id
_entity.type
_entity.pdbx_description
1 polymer ?
#
loop_
_entity_poly.entity_id
_entity_poly.type
_entity_poly.pdbx_seq_one_letter_code
_entity_poly.pdbx_strand_id
1 'polypeptide(L)'
;MSNVPFALQYGDRDATYDDYLQHLSNVGPEQCRYGLYDFEYEHACQGTSDTKKQKLFLMSWCPDTAKIKKKMLYSSSFDALKHALEGVGKYIQATDMAEASYECVLEKCRSTDRS
;
A
#
# COMPACT_ATOMS: atom_id res chain seq x y z
N MET A 1 10.54 -21.22 -18.34
CA MET A 1 10.57 -19.75 -18.49
C MET A 1 9.14 -19.27 -18.66
N SER A 2 8.40 -19.13 -17.56
CA SER A 2 7.00 -18.68 -17.60
C SER A 2 6.98 -17.17 -17.64
N ASN A 3 6.58 -16.67 -18.81
CA ASN A 3 6.21 -15.30 -19.09
C ASN A 3 5.07 -14.92 -18.14
N VAL A 4 5.35 -14.31 -16.98
CA VAL A 4 4.29 -13.73 -16.15
C VAL A 4 4.02 -12.36 -16.77
N PRO A 5 2.87 -12.15 -17.44
CA PRO A 5 2.51 -10.84 -17.95
C PRO A 5 2.36 -9.89 -16.76
N PHE A 6 1.98 -8.66 -17.00
CA PHE A 6 1.57 -7.68 -15.98
C PHE A 6 0.31 -8.13 -15.19
N ALA A 7 0.29 -9.37 -14.70
CA ALA A 7 -0.81 -10.01 -14.01
C ALA A 7 -0.98 -9.33 -12.66
N LEU A 8 -2.20 -8.86 -12.45
CA LEU A 8 -2.73 -8.55 -11.13
C LEU A 8 -2.42 -9.76 -10.23
N GLN A 9 -1.71 -9.50 -9.13
CA GLN A 9 -1.46 -10.49 -8.10
C GLN A 9 -2.49 -10.27 -6.98
N TYR A 10 -3.02 -11.37 -6.47
CA TYR A 10 -3.96 -11.39 -5.37
C TYR A 10 -3.30 -12.16 -4.23
N GLY A 11 -3.28 -11.58 -3.04
CA GLY A 11 -2.90 -12.30 -1.83
C GLY A 11 -4.05 -13.17 -1.34
N ASP A 12 -3.73 -14.26 -0.66
CA ASP A 12 -4.72 -15.01 0.10
C ASP A 12 -5.29 -14.16 1.25
N ARG A 13 -6.44 -14.55 1.77
CA ARG A 13 -7.09 -13.83 2.88
C ARG A 13 -6.21 -13.77 4.14
N ASP A 14 -5.40 -14.78 4.35
CA ASP A 14 -4.50 -14.90 5.50
C ASP A 14 -3.06 -14.44 5.17
N ALA A 15 -2.85 -13.80 4.01
CA ALA A 15 -1.56 -13.28 3.62
C ALA A 15 -1.13 -12.13 4.56
N THR A 16 0.14 -12.13 4.92
CA THR A 16 0.69 -11.12 5.83
C THR A 16 1.04 -9.84 5.09
N TYR A 17 1.29 -8.77 5.87
CA TYR A 17 1.77 -7.52 5.30
C TYR A 17 3.14 -7.67 4.62
N ASP A 18 4.01 -8.52 5.16
CA ASP A 18 5.30 -8.85 4.55
C ASP A 18 5.13 -9.55 3.19
N ASP A 19 4.18 -10.48 3.06
CA ASP A 19 3.85 -11.10 1.77
C ASP A 19 3.38 -10.07 0.75
N TYR A 20 2.54 -9.13 1.18
CA TYR A 20 2.10 -8.00 0.36
C TYR A 20 3.28 -7.14 -0.11
N LEU A 21 4.20 -6.77 0.79
CA LEU A 21 5.40 -6.00 0.45
C LEU A 21 6.35 -6.74 -0.48
N GLN A 22 6.50 -8.05 -0.26
CA GLN A 22 7.31 -8.90 -1.11
C GLN A 22 6.72 -8.96 -2.54
N HIS A 23 5.40 -9.13 -2.68
CA HIS A 23 4.74 -9.08 -3.99
C HIS A 23 4.87 -7.71 -4.67
N LEU A 24 4.78 -6.63 -3.89
CA LEU A 24 4.87 -5.26 -4.39
C LEU A 24 6.27 -4.94 -4.95
N SER A 25 7.32 -5.46 -4.31
CA SER A 25 8.73 -5.17 -4.64
C SER A 25 9.37 -6.18 -5.62
N ASN A 26 8.94 -7.44 -5.64
CA ASN A 26 9.55 -8.52 -6.45
C ASN A 26 9.31 -8.43 -7.97
N VAL A 27 8.60 -7.42 -8.45
CA VAL A 27 8.35 -7.23 -9.89
C VAL A 27 9.53 -6.56 -10.63
N GLY A 28 10.52 -6.07 -9.89
CA GLY A 28 11.76 -5.52 -10.42
C GLY A 28 12.02 -4.06 -10.00
N PRO A 29 13.29 -3.64 -9.97
CA PRO A 29 13.71 -2.38 -9.33
C PRO A 29 13.20 -1.12 -10.05
N GLU A 30 12.83 -1.20 -11.34
CA GLU A 30 12.37 -0.03 -12.12
C GLU A 30 10.86 -0.07 -12.43
N GLN A 31 10.10 -0.88 -11.70
CA GLN A 31 8.67 -1.07 -11.93
C GLN A 31 7.84 -0.38 -10.87
N CYS A 32 6.85 0.38 -11.31
CA CYS A 32 5.83 0.97 -10.46
C CYS A 32 4.63 0.01 -10.34
N ARG A 33 3.93 0.06 -9.21
CA ARG A 33 2.74 -0.74 -8.93
C ARG A 33 1.77 0.01 -8.04
N TYR A 34 0.50 -0.39 -8.13
CA TYR A 34 -0.48 -0.10 -7.09
C TYR A 34 -0.71 -1.35 -6.28
N GLY A 35 -0.87 -1.18 -4.97
CA GLY A 35 -1.26 -2.24 -4.06
C GLY A 35 -2.45 -1.79 -3.24
N LEU A 36 -3.41 -2.69 -3.06
CA LEU A 36 -4.55 -2.50 -2.18
C LEU A 36 -4.42 -3.54 -1.08
N TYR A 37 -4.48 -3.10 0.18
CA TYR A 37 -4.32 -3.99 1.32
C TYR A 37 -5.27 -3.57 2.44
N ASP A 38 -5.91 -4.55 3.06
CA ASP A 38 -6.74 -4.34 4.24
C ASP A 38 -5.86 -4.43 5.49
N PHE A 39 -5.55 -3.27 6.06
CA PHE A 39 -4.57 -3.15 7.13
C PHE A 39 -5.23 -3.32 8.49
N GLU A 40 -5.01 -4.48 9.10
CA GLU A 40 -5.41 -4.76 10.47
C GLU A 40 -4.36 -4.25 11.47
N TYR A 41 -4.77 -3.41 12.42
CA TYR A 41 -3.90 -2.91 13.47
C TYR A 41 -4.64 -2.70 14.78
N GLU A 42 -3.91 -2.80 15.87
CA GLU A 42 -4.41 -2.47 17.20
C GLU A 42 -4.32 -0.96 17.43
N HIS A 43 -5.43 -0.39 17.92
CA HIS A 43 -5.52 1.01 18.29
C HIS A 43 -5.81 1.11 19.78
N ALA A 44 -4.81 1.52 20.54
CA ALA A 44 -4.95 1.85 21.95
C ALA A 44 -5.54 3.27 22.08
N CYS A 45 -6.81 3.36 22.46
CA CYS A 45 -7.38 4.63 22.94
C CYS A 45 -7.01 4.79 24.43
N GLN A 46 -6.54 5.97 24.82
CA GLN A 46 -6.22 6.25 26.22
C GLN A 46 -7.44 5.97 27.11
N GLY A 47 -7.37 4.89 27.91
CA GLY A 47 -8.41 4.51 28.87
C GLY A 47 -9.35 3.37 28.46
N THR A 48 -9.16 2.73 27.30
CA THR A 48 -9.95 1.55 26.89
C THR A 48 -9.06 0.44 26.32
N SER A 49 -9.56 -0.81 26.38
CA SER A 49 -8.87 -2.00 25.86
C SER A 49 -8.51 -1.83 24.38
N ASP A 50 -7.38 -2.42 23.96
CA ASP A 50 -6.92 -2.41 22.58
C ASP A 50 -8.03 -2.83 21.63
N THR A 51 -8.49 -1.90 20.79
CA THR A 51 -9.53 -2.18 19.80
C THR A 51 -8.84 -2.50 18.48
N LYS A 52 -9.11 -3.70 17.95
CA LYS A 52 -8.68 -4.08 16.61
C LYS A 52 -9.43 -3.23 15.59
N LYS A 53 -8.68 -2.52 14.75
CA LYS A 53 -9.19 -1.74 13.63
C LYS A 53 -8.68 -2.35 12.33
N GLN A 54 -9.51 -2.26 11.31
CA GLN A 54 -9.17 -2.62 9.94
C GLN A 54 -9.29 -1.36 9.08
N LYS A 55 -8.37 -1.17 8.15
CA LYS A 55 -8.39 -0.02 7.25
C LYS A 55 -7.84 -0.40 5.89
N LEU A 56 -8.72 -0.37 4.90
CA LEU A 56 -8.34 -0.50 3.50
C LEU A 56 -7.53 0.72 3.06
N PHE A 57 -6.30 0.49 2.57
CA PHE A 57 -5.50 1.53 1.95
C PHE A 57 -5.10 1.16 0.53
N LEU A 58 -4.89 2.19 -0.29
CA LEU A 58 -4.27 2.08 -1.61
C LEU A 58 -2.87 2.68 -1.57
N MET A 59 -1.86 1.90 -1.93
CA MET A 59 -0.48 2.32 -2.02
C MET A 59 -0.03 2.44 -3.48
N SER A 60 0.63 3.54 -3.81
CA SER A 60 1.42 3.69 -5.04
C SER A 60 2.89 3.41 -4.71
N TRP A 61 3.40 2.28 -5.19
CA TRP A 61 4.81 1.91 -5.15
C TRP A 61 5.53 2.44 -6.40
N CYS A 62 6.44 3.37 -6.21
CA CYS A 62 7.19 4.02 -7.29
C CYS A 62 8.67 4.12 -6.91
N PRO A 63 9.46 3.06 -7.08
CA PRO A 63 10.84 3.01 -6.59
C PRO A 63 11.68 4.10 -7.23
N ASP A 64 12.70 4.59 -6.52
CA ASP A 64 13.46 5.73 -7.02
C ASP A 64 14.23 5.48 -8.31
N THR A 65 14.61 4.23 -8.51
CA THR A 65 15.21 3.68 -9.73
C THR A 65 14.27 3.66 -10.93
N ALA A 66 12.95 3.83 -10.76
CA ALA A 66 12.01 3.88 -11.88
C ALA A 66 12.22 5.12 -12.75
N LYS A 67 12.10 4.93 -14.08
CA LYS A 67 12.21 6.03 -15.05
C LYS A 67 11.17 7.12 -14.79
N ILE A 68 11.60 8.39 -14.89
CA ILE A 68 10.75 9.58 -14.64
C ILE A 68 9.40 9.50 -15.38
N LYS A 69 9.40 9.10 -16.67
CA LYS A 69 8.17 8.95 -17.46
C LYS A 69 7.18 7.95 -16.83
N LYS A 70 7.67 6.86 -16.25
CA LYS A 70 6.82 5.88 -15.55
C LYS A 70 6.30 6.45 -14.23
N LYS A 71 7.16 7.11 -13.44
CA LYS A 71 6.75 7.77 -12.18
C LYS A 71 5.63 8.77 -12.44
N MET A 72 5.75 9.59 -13.48
CA MET A 72 4.70 10.54 -13.88
C MET A 72 3.40 9.83 -14.26
N LEU A 73 3.46 8.81 -15.12
CA LEU A 73 2.28 8.06 -15.55
C LEU A 73 1.54 7.42 -14.37
N TYR A 74 2.29 6.81 -13.44
CA TYR A 74 1.71 6.19 -12.25
C TYR A 74 1.19 7.22 -11.25
N SER A 75 1.86 8.37 -11.09
CA SER A 75 1.35 9.44 -10.23
C SER A 75 0.03 10.00 -10.76
N SER A 76 -0.06 10.32 -12.06
CA SER A 76 -1.30 10.85 -12.66
C SER A 76 -2.44 9.83 -12.58
N SER A 77 -2.15 8.55 -12.80
CA SER A 77 -3.17 7.50 -12.71
C SER A 77 -3.57 7.20 -11.25
N PHE A 78 -2.68 7.45 -10.28
CA PHE A 78 -3.00 7.30 -8.86
C PHE A 78 -4.09 8.28 -8.42
N ASP A 79 -4.04 9.53 -8.90
CA ASP A 79 -5.10 10.51 -8.59
C ASP A 79 -6.45 10.09 -9.18
N ALA A 80 -6.46 9.52 -10.39
CA ALA A 80 -7.68 8.95 -10.96
C ALA A 80 -8.21 7.76 -10.12
N LEU A 81 -7.33 6.91 -9.60
CA LEU A 81 -7.72 5.78 -8.75
C LEU A 81 -8.31 6.23 -7.41
N LYS A 82 -7.81 7.32 -6.81
CA LYS A 82 -8.40 7.90 -5.58
C LYS A 82 -9.86 8.30 -5.78
N HIS A 83 -10.19 8.80 -6.97
CA HIS A 83 -11.56 9.20 -7.29
C HIS A 83 -12.45 8.01 -7.68
N ALA A 84 -11.88 6.96 -8.28
CA ALA A 84 -12.62 5.78 -8.72
C ALA A 84 -12.89 4.76 -7.59
N LEU A 85 -12.02 4.68 -6.59
CA LEU A 85 -12.13 3.70 -5.50
C LEU A 85 -12.82 4.31 -4.28
N GLU A 86 -14.14 4.23 -4.27
CA GLU A 86 -14.95 4.58 -3.11
C GLU A 86 -14.73 3.56 -1.97
N GLY A 87 -14.51 4.03 -0.74
CA GLY A 87 -14.31 3.18 0.43
C GLY A 87 -12.86 2.93 0.84
N VAL A 88 -11.87 3.39 0.05
CA VAL A 88 -10.46 3.39 0.48
C VAL A 88 -10.27 4.43 1.58
N GLY A 89 -9.86 3.98 2.78
CA GLY A 89 -9.69 4.83 3.94
C GLY A 89 -8.38 5.62 3.96
N LYS A 90 -7.36 5.17 3.22
CA LYS A 90 -6.07 5.86 3.14
C LYS A 90 -5.38 5.68 1.79
N TYR A 91 -4.68 6.72 1.36
CA TYR A 91 -3.84 6.70 0.16
C TYR A 91 -2.39 6.91 0.57
N ILE A 92 -1.51 6.01 0.15
CA ILE A 92 -0.11 6.00 0.54
C ILE A 92 0.75 6.04 -0.72
N GLN A 93 1.82 6.83 -0.70
CA GLN A 93 2.86 6.80 -1.72
C GLN A 93 4.14 6.34 -1.04
N ALA A 94 4.87 5.46 -1.71
CA ALA A 94 6.14 4.93 -1.24
C ALA A 94 7.13 4.85 -2.41
N THR A 95 8.33 5.40 -2.22
CA THR A 95 9.44 5.32 -3.17
C THR A 95 10.53 4.35 -2.74
N ASP A 96 10.46 3.85 -1.51
CA ASP A 96 11.36 2.84 -0.98
C ASP A 96 10.68 1.96 0.09
N MET A 97 11.38 0.90 0.49
CA MET A 97 10.87 -0.08 1.46
C MET A 97 10.70 0.52 2.86
N ALA A 98 11.41 1.59 3.20
CA ALA A 98 11.28 2.25 4.50
C ALA A 98 9.94 3.00 4.57
N GLU A 99 9.55 3.69 3.49
CA GLU A 99 8.25 4.37 3.39
C GLU A 99 7.05 3.42 3.28
N ALA A 100 7.28 2.22 2.72
CA ALA A 100 6.30 1.14 2.65
C ALA A 100 6.34 0.24 3.90
N SER A 101 7.23 0.46 4.86
CA SER A 101 7.33 -0.38 6.05
C SER A 101 6.03 -0.40 6.87
N TYR A 102 5.82 -1.49 7.59
CA TYR A 102 4.63 -1.66 8.44
C TYR A 102 4.47 -0.48 9.42
N GLU A 103 5.57 -0.04 10.04
CA GLU A 103 5.57 1.06 11.01
C GLU A 103 5.13 2.39 10.37
N CYS A 104 5.70 2.73 9.21
CA CYS A 104 5.34 3.96 8.50
C CYS A 104 3.87 3.95 8.06
N VAL A 105 3.38 2.80 7.57
CA VAL A 105 1.97 2.62 7.20
C VAL A 105 1.06 2.68 8.43
N LEU A 106 1.45 2.07 9.54
CA LEU A 106 0.71 2.11 10.80
C LEU A 106 0.54 3.55 11.30
N GLU A 107 1.61 4.34 11.31
CA GLU A 107 1.56 5.77 11.67
C GLU A 107 0.61 6.54 10.75
N LYS A 108 0.71 6.32 9.43
CA LYS A 108 -0.19 6.93 8.44
C LYS A 108 -1.66 6.55 8.70
N CYS A 109 -1.95 5.29 9.00
CA CYS A 109 -3.30 4.80 9.32
C CYS A 109 -3.85 5.42 10.61
N ARG A 110 -3.03 5.44 11.68
CA ARG A 110 -3.37 6.00 13.00
C ARG A 110 -3.57 7.51 12.99
N SER A 111 -2.78 8.27 12.22
CA SER A 111 -2.91 9.74 12.14
C SER A 111 -4.31 10.23 11.73
N THR A 112 -5.03 9.39 11.00
CA THR A 112 -6.39 9.65 10.50
C THR A 112 -7.48 9.10 11.42
N ASP A 113 -7.14 8.22 12.37
CA ASP A 113 -8.03 7.87 13.47
C ASP A 113 -7.95 8.97 14.54
N ARG A 114 -8.60 10.09 14.29
CA ARG A 114 -8.90 11.03 15.39
C ARG A 114 -10.09 10.48 16.17
N SER A 115 -9.93 10.49 17.49
CA SER A 115 -10.91 10.16 18.53
C SER A 115 -12.23 10.90 18.37
#